data_AF-A0A932H654-F1
#
_entry.id   AF-A0A932H654-F1
#
_cell.length_a   1.000
_cell.length_b   1.000
_cell.length_c   1.000
_cell.angle_alpha   90.00
_cell.angle_beta   90.00
_cell.angle_gamma   90.00
#
_symmetry.space_group_name_H-M   'P 1'
#
loop_
_entity.id
_entity.type
_entity.pdbx_description
1 polymer ?
#
loop_
_entity_poly.entity_id
_entity_poly.type
_entity_poly.pdbx_seq_one_letter_code
_entity_poly.pdbx_strand_id
1 'polypeptide(L)'
;MQETLEALELQRIKLHQQLNAVGDFRPGTISVNFRKCGKKNCCCARADHAGHGPQYLWNTTRRGQSRAQNLRMGPELEKVRKELENHTIFLRLCQELVEVNEKICHLRPVQEVKDEKELEALKKKFAEAILGEMAQEVNQIVRRVFQDIERLGHADLEASEMAIRASSHQMGGSLLEKLLNADGGGYRGVRMECGKGHRAEFIEYRDKQLITALSRVEVKRAYYHCEDCKDGVIPKDRDLDIVDTSFSPGVRRMMGRVGGKEPFEEGRRDLEDLAGVLVKTKAVERVSGAIGKQIETTWQGERELALSGKVVPFKAVPKMYIAIDGTGIPVVSRETEGRKGKDETGKAKTREAKLGCVFTQTELDENQRPVRDENSTTYVGAIETAEAFGIRIYAEAIRRGVTRAAKVVVLGDGALWIWAIAEEHFYGAIQIVDLYHAREHLAVIAKIVYGASAIKSKEWMDARREQLDAGDVEAVIASMRRLRPSNTKVQEEVRTAMDYFHRNAERMRYADFRKQGLFVGSGVVEAGCKIICGQRLKLSGMHWTVRGANAIIALRCCQLS
;
A
#
# COMPACT_ATOMS: atom_id res chain seq x y z
N MET A 1 15.22 57.80 -7.44
CA MET A 1 15.58 57.11 -8.71
C MET A 1 15.54 55.62 -8.42
N GLN A 2 14.70 54.85 -9.11
CA GLN A 2 14.79 53.39 -9.06
C GLN A 2 16.10 52.95 -9.72
N GLU A 3 16.89 52.12 -9.06
CA GLU A 3 18.12 51.55 -9.61
C GLU A 3 17.76 50.62 -10.78
N THR A 4 18.36 50.84 -11.96
CA THR A 4 18.11 50.01 -13.15
C THR A 4 18.98 48.74 -13.12
N LEU A 5 18.53 47.67 -13.81
CA LEU A 5 19.28 46.42 -13.92
C LEU A 5 20.70 46.64 -14.46
N GLU A 6 20.84 47.45 -15.52
CA GLU A 6 22.13 47.78 -16.13
C GLU A 6 23.06 48.52 -15.15
N ALA A 7 22.52 49.43 -14.33
CA ALA A 7 23.31 50.15 -13.33
C ALA A 7 23.84 49.20 -12.24
N LEU A 8 23.02 48.25 -11.78
CA LEU A 8 23.41 47.25 -10.80
C LEU A 8 24.42 46.24 -11.36
N GLU A 9 24.27 45.83 -12.62
CA GLU A 9 25.25 44.96 -13.29
C GLU A 9 26.61 45.66 -13.44
N LEU A 10 26.62 46.94 -13.77
CA LEU A 10 27.84 47.75 -13.80
C LEU A 10 28.46 47.91 -12.40
N GLN A 11 27.63 48.09 -11.37
CA GLN A 11 28.08 48.13 -9.97
C GLN A 11 28.71 46.80 -9.55
N ARG A 12 28.11 45.66 -9.93
CA ARG A 12 28.67 44.33 -9.69
C ARG A 12 30.04 44.16 -10.35
N ILE A 13 30.20 44.61 -11.59
CA ILE A 13 31.50 44.58 -12.29
C ILE A 13 32.54 45.41 -11.53
N LYS A 14 32.20 46.61 -11.06
CA LYS A 14 33.09 47.44 -10.24
C LYS A 14 33.48 46.76 -8.93
N LEU A 15 32.53 46.13 -8.24
CA LEU A 15 32.81 45.37 -7.01
C LEU A 15 33.75 44.19 -7.26
N HIS A 16 33.60 43.46 -8.38
CA HIS A 16 34.54 42.41 -8.78
C HIS A 16 35.95 42.96 -9.04
N GLN A 17 36.07 44.11 -9.70
CA GLN A 17 37.36 44.77 -9.92
C GLN A 17 38.01 45.20 -8.59
N GLN A 18 37.23 45.74 -7.66
CA GLN A 18 37.71 46.10 -6.32
C GLN A 18 38.14 44.88 -5.51
N LEU A 19 37.37 43.78 -5.57
CA LEU A 19 37.72 42.49 -4.94
C LEU A 19 39.07 41.96 -5.47
N ASN A 20 39.27 42.01 -6.78
CA ASN A 20 40.53 41.61 -7.40
C ASN A 20 41.72 42.49 -6.97
N ALA A 21 41.47 43.73 -6.51
CA ALA A 21 42.51 44.68 -6.11
C ALA A 21 42.86 44.68 -4.61
N VAL A 22 42.17 43.90 -3.76
CA VAL A 22 42.38 43.88 -2.30
C VAL A 22 43.78 43.40 -1.88
N GLY A 23 44.44 42.57 -2.71
CA GLY A 23 45.74 41.99 -2.41
C GLY A 23 45.70 40.91 -1.31
N ASP A 24 46.85 40.54 -0.76
CA ASP A 24 46.94 39.49 0.26
C ASP A 24 46.24 39.91 1.56
N PHE A 25 45.50 38.98 2.16
CA PHE A 25 44.78 39.20 3.41
C PHE A 25 44.76 37.96 4.30
N ARG A 26 44.51 38.17 5.60
CA ARG A 26 44.28 37.07 6.55
C ARG A 26 43.25 37.44 7.62
N PRO A 27 42.44 36.49 8.11
CA PRO A 27 41.48 36.73 9.19
C PRO A 27 42.15 36.77 10.56
N GLY A 28 41.59 37.55 11.49
CA GLY A 28 41.96 37.52 12.90
C GLY A 28 42.05 38.91 13.53
N THR A 29 42.68 38.98 14.69
CA THR A 29 42.89 40.22 15.46
C THR A 29 44.28 40.22 16.07
N ILE A 30 44.90 41.39 16.23
CA ILE A 30 46.14 41.53 17.00
C ILE A 30 45.78 41.95 18.43
N SER A 31 46.17 41.14 19.40
CA SER A 31 46.13 41.50 20.83
C SER A 31 47.52 41.85 21.34
N VAL A 32 47.60 42.83 22.25
CA VAL A 32 48.85 43.20 22.92
C VAL A 32 48.81 42.67 24.34
N ASN A 33 49.75 41.79 24.68
CA ASN A 33 49.83 41.16 25.98
C ASN A 33 51.15 41.50 26.69
N PHE A 34 51.09 41.60 28.01
CA PHE A 34 52.26 41.64 28.88
C PHE A 34 52.21 40.41 29.81
N ARG A 35 53.35 39.72 29.98
CA ARG A 35 53.42 38.47 30.76
C ARG A 35 54.48 38.53 31.85
N LYS A 36 54.13 38.16 33.08
CA LYS A 36 55.11 37.93 34.17
C LYS A 36 55.81 36.60 33.94
N CYS A 37 57.14 36.54 34.10
CA CYS A 37 57.94 35.35 33.76
C CYS A 37 58.00 34.28 34.88
N GLY A 38 57.36 34.53 36.03
CA GLY A 38 57.30 33.59 37.16
C GLY A 38 58.58 33.47 37.99
N LYS A 39 59.70 34.10 37.58
CA LYS A 39 60.96 34.08 38.33
C LYS A 39 60.91 35.10 39.49
N LYS A 40 61.11 34.63 40.73
CA LYS A 40 61.06 35.46 41.95
C LYS A 40 62.06 36.63 41.97
N ASN A 41 63.15 36.51 41.21
CA ASN A 41 64.22 37.51 41.10
C ASN A 41 64.10 38.42 39.86
N CYS A 42 62.99 38.38 39.11
CA CYS A 42 62.77 39.24 37.97
C CYS A 42 61.98 40.51 38.36
N CYS A 43 62.33 41.67 37.78
CA CYS A 43 61.62 42.94 38.01
C CYS A 43 60.10 42.85 37.78
N CYS A 44 59.67 42.00 36.82
CA CYS A 44 58.27 41.79 36.52
C CYS A 44 57.45 41.09 37.63
N ALA A 45 58.10 40.56 38.67
CA ALA A 45 57.44 39.91 39.81
C ALA A 45 56.85 40.90 40.83
N ARG A 46 57.18 42.20 40.75
CA ARG A 46 56.56 43.24 41.59
C ARG A 46 55.05 43.33 41.32
N ALA A 47 54.26 43.65 42.34
CA ALA A 47 52.80 43.63 42.28
C ALA A 47 52.25 44.61 41.21
N ASP A 48 52.89 45.77 41.09
CA ASP A 48 52.58 46.91 40.23
C ASP A 48 53.23 46.88 38.82
N HIS A 49 54.12 45.92 38.54
CA HIS A 49 54.78 45.83 37.24
C HIS A 49 53.90 45.10 36.21
N ALA A 50 53.73 45.69 35.02
CA ALA A 50 52.85 45.17 33.96
C ALA A 50 53.24 43.79 33.38
N GLY A 51 54.40 43.20 33.71
CA GLY A 51 54.97 42.04 33.01
C GLY A 51 55.94 42.42 31.89
N HIS A 52 56.55 41.42 31.24
CA HIS A 52 57.35 41.58 30.03
C HIS A 52 56.43 41.79 28.82
N GLY A 53 56.68 42.83 28.04
CA GLY A 53 55.95 43.16 26.83
C GLY A 53 56.41 44.51 26.25
N PRO A 54 55.74 45.01 25.20
CA PRO A 54 54.55 44.43 24.57
C PRO A 54 54.87 43.19 23.72
N GLN A 55 54.11 42.10 23.91
CA GLN A 55 54.06 40.98 22.98
C GLN A 55 52.82 41.11 22.09
N TYR A 56 53.02 41.17 20.78
CA TYR A 56 51.94 41.24 19.80
C TYR A 56 51.57 39.83 19.37
N LEU A 57 50.32 39.45 19.56
CA LEU A 57 49.79 38.14 19.23
C LEU A 57 48.71 38.31 18.18
N TRP A 58 48.90 37.69 17.01
CA TRP A 58 47.81 37.49 16.06
C TRP A 58 47.00 36.27 16.46
N ASN A 59 45.72 36.49 16.73
CA ASN A 59 44.76 35.47 17.08
C ASN A 59 43.77 35.28 15.93
N THR A 60 43.48 34.03 15.58
CA THR A 60 42.48 33.71 14.57
C THR A 60 41.75 32.43 14.95
N THR A 61 40.48 32.31 14.55
CA THR A 61 39.67 31.11 14.78
C THR A 61 39.18 30.60 13.44
N ARG A 62 39.53 29.37 13.09
CA ARG A 62 39.09 28.72 11.83
C ARG A 62 38.59 27.31 12.14
N ARG A 63 37.37 26.98 11.70
CA ARG A 63 36.72 25.68 11.95
C ARG A 63 36.70 25.28 13.44
N GLY A 64 36.41 26.22 14.32
CA GLY A 64 36.32 25.99 15.77
C GLY A 64 37.66 25.86 16.51
N GLN A 65 38.80 25.99 15.82
CA GLN A 65 40.12 25.96 16.45
C GLN A 65 40.74 27.37 16.50
N SER A 66 41.11 27.82 17.69
CA SER A 66 41.80 29.10 17.89
C SER A 66 43.32 28.90 17.81
N ARG A 67 43.98 29.73 17.00
CA ARG A 67 45.45 29.77 16.88
C ARG A 67 45.94 31.16 17.25
N ALA A 68 47.02 31.20 18.02
CA ALA A 68 47.71 32.42 18.42
C ALA A 68 49.18 32.33 18.00
N GLN A 69 49.68 33.34 17.31
CA GLN A 69 51.07 33.44 16.86
C GLN A 69 51.69 34.74 17.36
N ASN A 70 52.88 34.65 17.96
CA ASN A 70 53.66 35.83 18.32
C ASN A 70 54.22 36.50 17.07
N LEU A 71 54.02 37.81 16.96
CA LEU A 71 54.55 38.65 15.90
C LEU A 71 55.72 39.48 16.43
N ARG A 72 56.79 39.61 15.64
CA ARG A 72 57.89 40.50 15.97
C ARG A 72 57.51 41.94 15.64
N MET A 73 57.95 42.86 16.49
CA MET A 73 57.85 44.29 16.23
C MET A 73 58.62 44.68 14.96
N GLY A 74 58.06 45.60 14.18
CA GLY A 74 58.63 46.06 12.91
C GLY A 74 57.89 45.50 11.69
N PRO A 75 58.59 45.16 10.59
CA PRO A 75 57.97 44.85 9.30
C PRO A 75 56.96 43.68 9.33
N GLU A 76 57.16 42.70 10.21
CA GLU A 76 56.24 41.57 10.36
C GLU A 76 54.88 42.01 10.94
N LEU A 77 54.89 42.86 11.97
CA LEU A 77 53.67 43.39 12.57
C LEU A 77 52.92 44.30 11.59
N GLU A 78 53.62 45.16 10.85
CA GLU A 78 53.03 46.04 9.84
C GLU A 78 52.42 45.26 8.68
N LYS A 79 53.12 44.22 8.20
CA LYS A 79 52.58 43.30 7.18
C LYS A 79 51.27 42.67 7.64
N VAL A 80 51.23 42.10 8.86
CA VAL A 80 50.03 41.44 9.36
C VAL A 80 48.90 42.43 9.61
N ARG A 81 49.18 43.67 10.07
CA ARG A 81 48.16 44.72 10.18
C ARG A 81 47.52 45.03 8.83
N LYS A 82 48.33 45.21 7.79
CA LYS A 82 47.84 45.47 6.42
C LYS A 82 46.99 44.32 5.89
N GLU A 83 47.40 43.06 6.12
CA GLU A 83 46.63 41.89 5.70
C GLU A 83 45.29 41.76 6.46
N LEU A 84 45.20 42.22 7.72
CA LEU A 84 43.94 42.25 8.49
C LEU A 84 43.00 43.37 8.01
N GLU A 85 43.55 44.53 7.66
CA GLU A 85 42.80 45.63 7.04
C GLU A 85 42.24 45.19 5.68
N ASN A 86 43.06 44.56 4.84
CA ASN A 86 42.63 43.98 3.57
C ASN A 86 41.52 42.93 3.78
N HIS A 87 41.61 42.10 4.82
CA HIS A 87 40.54 41.13 5.14
C HIS A 87 39.22 41.84 5.50
N THR A 88 39.29 42.96 6.20
CA THR A 88 38.10 43.76 6.53
C THR A 88 37.47 44.38 5.28
N ILE A 89 38.31 44.90 4.36
CA ILE A 89 37.87 45.41 3.05
C ILE A 89 37.21 44.29 2.23
N PHE A 90 37.83 43.11 2.18
CA PHE A 90 37.28 41.93 1.50
C PHE A 90 35.88 41.58 2.02
N LEU A 91 35.69 41.47 3.34
CA LEU A 91 34.39 41.13 3.93
C LEU A 91 33.30 42.14 3.56
N ARG A 92 33.62 43.44 3.62
CA ARG A 92 32.69 44.51 3.22
C ARG A 92 32.31 44.40 1.74
N LEU A 93 33.28 44.21 0.85
CA LEU A 93 33.01 44.08 -0.59
C LEU A 93 32.18 42.82 -0.91
N CYS A 94 32.43 41.71 -0.21
CA CYS A 94 31.60 40.51 -0.35
C CYS A 94 30.15 40.77 0.07
N GLN A 95 29.93 41.49 1.17
CA GLN A 95 28.59 41.86 1.62
C GLN A 95 27.87 42.74 0.59
N GLU A 96 28.53 43.80 0.10
CA GLU A 96 27.99 44.67 -0.95
C GLU A 96 27.69 43.91 -2.25
N LEU A 97 28.53 42.94 -2.61
CA LEU A 97 28.34 42.09 -3.79
C LEU A 97 27.09 41.19 -3.66
N VAL A 98 26.82 40.66 -2.47
CA VAL A 98 25.62 39.87 -2.19
C VAL A 98 24.38 40.75 -2.34
N GLU A 99 24.36 41.93 -1.70
CA GLU A 99 23.23 42.87 -1.77
C GLU A 99 22.92 43.32 -3.20
N VAL A 100 23.96 43.65 -3.99
CA VAL A 100 23.78 44.01 -5.41
C VAL A 100 23.24 42.83 -6.22
N ASN A 101 23.72 41.60 -5.99
CA ASN A 101 23.20 40.44 -6.69
C ASN A 101 21.75 40.13 -6.30
N GLU A 102 21.35 40.31 -5.05
CA GLU A 102 19.94 40.14 -4.63
C GLU A 102 19.01 41.10 -5.35
N LYS A 103 19.43 42.36 -5.52
CA LYS A 103 18.70 43.36 -6.32
C LYS A 103 18.63 42.99 -7.79
N ILE A 104 19.73 42.51 -8.38
CA ILE A 104 19.76 42.01 -9.77
C ILE A 104 18.77 40.84 -9.94
N CYS A 105 18.78 39.88 -9.02
CA CYS A 105 17.88 38.73 -9.05
C CYS A 105 16.40 39.13 -8.97
N HIS A 106 16.05 40.16 -8.19
CA HIS A 106 14.70 40.70 -8.13
C HIS A 106 14.25 41.38 -9.43
N LEU A 107 15.16 42.06 -10.12
CA LEU A 107 14.85 42.81 -11.34
C LEU A 107 14.91 41.98 -12.62
N ARG A 108 15.60 40.83 -12.61
CA ARG A 108 15.62 39.92 -13.75
C ARG A 108 14.26 39.22 -13.88
N PRO A 109 13.51 39.43 -14.98
CA PRO A 109 12.22 38.80 -15.16
C PRO A 109 12.38 37.27 -15.26
N VAL A 110 11.44 36.55 -14.67
CA VAL A 110 11.24 35.13 -14.97
C VAL A 110 10.87 35.04 -16.45
N GLN A 111 11.57 34.19 -17.21
CA GLN A 111 11.25 33.97 -18.62
C GLN A 111 9.86 33.31 -18.70
N GLU A 112 8.83 34.11 -18.98
CA GLU A 112 7.50 33.60 -19.29
C GLU A 112 7.51 33.06 -20.72
N VAL A 113 6.98 31.84 -20.90
CA VAL A 113 6.80 31.23 -22.22
C VAL A 113 5.76 32.06 -22.98
N LYS A 114 6.19 32.77 -24.03
CA LYS A 114 5.40 33.82 -24.68
C LYS A 114 4.34 33.29 -25.64
N ASP A 115 4.51 32.07 -26.16
CA ASP A 115 3.55 31.44 -27.06
C ASP A 115 3.66 29.89 -27.07
N GLU A 116 2.69 29.25 -27.73
CA GLU A 116 2.58 27.80 -27.88
C GLU A 116 3.77 27.20 -28.67
N LYS A 117 4.42 27.99 -29.54
CA LYS A 117 5.61 27.58 -30.31
C LYS A 117 6.87 27.52 -29.45
N GLU A 118 7.04 28.44 -28.52
CA GLU A 118 8.15 28.48 -27.56
C GLU A 118 8.01 27.32 -26.56
N LEU A 119 6.78 27.01 -26.14
CA LEU A 119 6.49 25.80 -25.35
C LEU A 119 6.85 24.53 -26.13
N GLU A 120 6.49 24.46 -27.41
CA GLU A 120 6.78 23.30 -28.26
C GLU A 120 8.29 23.16 -28.54
N ALA A 121 9.01 24.26 -28.70
CA ALA A 121 10.47 24.27 -28.82
C ALA A 121 11.16 23.79 -27.53
N LEU A 122 10.66 24.20 -26.35
CA LEU A 122 11.14 23.71 -25.06
C LEU A 122 10.89 22.21 -24.88
N LYS A 123 9.69 21.72 -25.23
CA LYS A 123 9.37 20.29 -25.24
C LYS A 123 10.30 19.52 -26.18
N LYS A 124 10.53 20.05 -27.39
CA LYS A 124 11.43 19.42 -28.38
C LYS A 124 12.87 19.33 -27.86
N LYS A 125 13.39 20.42 -27.29
CA LYS A 125 14.75 20.44 -26.71
C LYS A 125 14.89 19.49 -25.53
N PHE A 126 13.85 19.39 -24.68
CA PHE A 126 13.78 18.43 -23.60
C PHE A 126 13.75 16.98 -24.11
N ALA A 127 12.97 16.71 -25.16
CA ALA A 127 12.93 15.40 -25.81
C ALA A 127 14.27 15.02 -26.45
N GLU A 128 14.96 15.96 -27.11
CA GLU A 128 16.30 15.74 -27.69
C GLU A 128 17.34 15.41 -26.62
N ALA A 129 17.31 16.10 -25.47
CA ALA A 129 18.20 15.80 -24.35
C ALA A 129 17.98 14.39 -23.80
N ILE A 130 16.72 13.96 -23.69
CA ILE A 130 16.37 12.59 -23.27
C ILE A 130 16.86 11.57 -24.31
N LEU A 131 16.62 11.81 -25.59
CA LEU A 131 17.05 10.90 -26.66
C LEU A 131 18.57 10.70 -26.68
N GLY A 132 19.34 11.77 -26.43
CA GLY A 132 20.79 11.69 -26.32
C GLY A 132 21.27 10.75 -25.20
N GLU A 133 20.67 10.86 -24.01
CA GLU A 133 21.00 9.97 -22.88
C GLU A 133 20.56 8.53 -23.12
N MET A 134 19.35 8.32 -23.67
CA MET A 134 18.88 6.97 -24.02
C MET A 134 19.78 6.32 -25.06
N ALA A 135 20.25 7.06 -26.06
CA ALA A 135 21.19 6.55 -27.05
C ALA A 135 22.53 6.13 -26.42
N GLN A 136 23.03 6.88 -25.43
CA GLN A 136 24.25 6.50 -24.70
C GLN A 136 24.05 5.20 -23.93
N GLU A 137 22.93 5.04 -23.25
CA GLU A 137 22.63 3.83 -22.48
C GLU A 137 22.47 2.59 -23.39
N VAL A 138 21.77 2.74 -24.51
CA VAL A 138 21.65 1.68 -25.53
C VAL A 138 23.04 1.23 -26.02
N ASN A 139 23.95 2.18 -26.28
CA ASN A 139 25.31 1.84 -26.69
C ASN A 139 26.08 1.07 -25.60
N GLN A 140 25.85 1.35 -24.32
CA GLN A 140 26.46 0.60 -23.22
C GLN A 140 25.92 -0.84 -23.13
N ILE A 141 24.61 -1.02 -23.30
CA ILE A 141 23.97 -2.35 -23.34
C ILE A 141 24.59 -3.20 -24.45
N VAL A 142 24.64 -2.65 -25.67
CA VAL A 142 25.20 -3.34 -26.84
C VAL A 142 26.64 -3.76 -26.55
N ARG A 143 27.49 -2.85 -26.06
CA ARG A 143 28.88 -3.18 -25.71
C ARG A 143 28.98 -4.31 -24.70
N ARG A 144 28.15 -4.31 -23.66
CA ARG A 144 28.15 -5.33 -22.61
C ARG A 144 27.79 -6.71 -23.16
N VAL A 145 26.73 -6.79 -23.98
CA VAL A 145 26.30 -8.05 -24.60
C VAL A 145 27.38 -8.60 -25.51
N PHE A 146 28.02 -7.76 -26.33
CA PHE A 146 29.13 -8.20 -27.19
C PHE A 146 30.36 -8.66 -26.38
N GLN A 147 30.70 -7.98 -25.28
CA GLN A 147 31.78 -8.43 -24.38
C GLN A 147 31.49 -9.78 -23.74
N ASP A 148 30.25 -10.04 -23.34
CA ASP A 148 29.85 -11.33 -22.80
C ASP A 148 29.92 -12.45 -23.86
N ILE A 149 29.50 -12.15 -25.10
CA ILE A 149 29.65 -13.07 -26.24
C ILE A 149 31.13 -13.38 -26.50
N GLU A 150 32.00 -12.37 -26.53
CA GLU A 150 33.44 -12.55 -26.73
C GLU A 150 34.08 -13.39 -25.61
N ARG A 151 33.66 -13.17 -24.36
CA ARG A 151 34.17 -13.91 -23.19
C ARG A 151 33.72 -15.36 -23.15
N LEU A 152 32.46 -15.63 -23.49
CA LEU A 152 31.86 -16.97 -23.40
C LEU A 152 32.00 -17.78 -24.69
N GLY A 153 32.33 -17.15 -25.81
CA GLY A 153 32.38 -17.76 -27.14
C GLY A 153 31.01 -18.02 -27.77
N HIS A 154 29.91 -17.68 -27.08
CA HIS A 154 28.54 -17.75 -27.56
C HIS A 154 27.67 -16.72 -26.83
N ALA A 155 26.48 -16.42 -27.36
CA ALA A 155 25.49 -15.61 -26.64
C ALA A 155 24.85 -16.41 -25.51
N ASP A 156 24.76 -15.81 -24.32
CA ASP A 156 23.89 -16.26 -23.24
C ASP A 156 22.58 -15.49 -23.34
N LEU A 157 21.51 -16.18 -23.73
CA LEU A 157 20.21 -15.57 -23.99
C LEU A 157 19.61 -14.98 -22.71
N GLU A 158 19.61 -15.73 -21.61
CA GLU A 158 19.00 -15.30 -20.35
C GLU A 158 19.74 -14.11 -19.76
N ALA A 159 21.08 -14.17 -19.72
CA ALA A 159 21.89 -13.07 -19.22
C ALA A 159 21.69 -11.79 -20.06
N SER A 160 21.65 -11.92 -21.38
CA SER A 160 21.41 -10.80 -22.29
C SER A 160 20.01 -10.20 -22.11
N GLU A 161 18.98 -11.05 -22.00
CA GLU A 161 17.60 -10.63 -21.78
C GLU A 161 17.46 -9.86 -20.46
N MET A 162 18.01 -10.40 -19.37
CA MET A 162 17.95 -9.75 -18.06
C MET A 162 18.75 -8.44 -18.02
N ALA A 163 19.89 -8.36 -18.71
CA ALA A 163 20.66 -7.12 -18.83
C ALA A 163 19.91 -6.04 -19.62
N ILE A 164 19.30 -6.39 -20.76
CA ILE A 164 18.49 -5.48 -21.57
C ILE A 164 17.27 -5.01 -20.77
N ARG A 165 16.58 -5.92 -20.07
CA ARG A 165 15.43 -5.61 -19.23
C ARG A 165 15.80 -4.64 -18.12
N ALA A 166 16.85 -4.92 -17.34
CA ALA A 166 17.30 -4.04 -16.26
C ALA A 166 17.63 -2.62 -16.76
N SER A 167 18.32 -2.53 -17.90
CA SER A 167 18.69 -1.25 -18.50
C SER A 167 17.47 -0.49 -19.05
N SER A 168 16.49 -1.20 -19.61
CA SER A 168 15.22 -0.61 -20.06
C SER A 168 14.44 0.00 -18.89
N HIS A 169 14.42 -0.68 -17.75
CA HIS A 169 13.83 -0.19 -16.51
C HIS A 169 14.55 1.08 -16.01
N GLN A 170 15.88 1.12 -16.04
CA GLN A 170 16.68 2.28 -15.64
C GLN A 170 16.46 3.49 -16.57
N MET A 171 16.46 3.28 -17.90
CA MET A 171 16.15 4.33 -18.88
C MET A 171 14.74 4.89 -18.70
N GLY A 172 13.74 4.01 -18.57
CA GLY A 172 12.36 4.41 -18.33
C GLY A 172 12.20 5.17 -17.01
N GLY A 173 12.96 4.77 -15.99
CA GLY A 173 13.11 5.47 -14.72
C GLY A 173 13.59 6.90 -14.84
N SER A 174 14.73 7.10 -15.53
CA SER A 174 15.30 8.44 -15.77
C SER A 174 14.34 9.34 -16.54
N LEU A 175 13.70 8.81 -17.59
CA LEU A 175 12.66 9.53 -18.34
C LEU A 175 11.50 9.94 -17.41
N LEU A 176 10.99 9.00 -16.62
CA LEU A 176 9.89 9.27 -15.69
C LEU A 176 10.26 10.32 -14.64
N GLU A 177 11.46 10.25 -14.07
CA GLU A 177 11.96 11.21 -13.10
C GLU A 177 11.96 12.64 -13.68
N LYS A 178 12.50 12.80 -14.88
CA LYS A 178 12.53 14.10 -15.56
C LYS A 178 11.14 14.63 -15.87
N LEU A 179 10.24 13.77 -16.35
CA LEU A 179 8.84 14.15 -16.62
C LEU A 179 8.14 14.58 -15.33
N LEU A 180 8.31 13.83 -14.24
CA LEU A 180 7.74 14.17 -12.95
C LEU A 180 8.28 15.49 -12.44
N ASN A 181 9.52 15.85 -12.72
CA ASN A 181 10.16 17.09 -12.25
C ASN A 181 10.06 18.27 -13.24
N ALA A 182 9.46 18.07 -14.42
CA ALA A 182 9.30 19.12 -15.43
C ALA A 182 8.41 20.28 -14.97
N ASP A 183 7.53 20.05 -13.99
CA ASP A 183 6.66 21.05 -13.36
C ASP A 183 7.38 21.95 -12.33
N GLY A 184 8.70 21.83 -12.19
CA GLY A 184 9.50 22.60 -11.23
C GLY A 184 9.27 22.21 -9.77
N GLY A 185 8.58 21.11 -9.50
CA GLY A 185 8.31 20.61 -8.15
C GLY A 185 6.90 20.90 -7.63
N GLY A 186 5.97 21.30 -8.50
CA GLY A 186 4.57 21.54 -8.11
C GLY A 186 4.38 22.78 -7.23
N TYR A 187 5.19 23.82 -7.47
CA TYR A 187 5.06 25.11 -6.81
C TYR A 187 3.75 25.79 -7.20
N ARG A 188 3.00 26.30 -6.22
CA ARG A 188 1.68 26.95 -6.36
C ARG A 188 1.67 28.38 -5.84
N GLY A 189 2.80 29.09 -5.94
CA GLY A 189 2.96 30.45 -5.41
C GLY A 189 3.45 30.47 -3.96
N VAL A 190 3.64 31.67 -3.41
CA VAL A 190 4.17 31.90 -2.05
C VAL A 190 3.20 31.41 -0.98
N ARG A 191 1.90 31.46 -1.26
CA ARG A 191 0.83 31.03 -0.36
C ARG A 191 -0.18 30.17 -1.10
N MET A 192 -0.71 29.17 -0.41
CA MET A 192 -1.79 28.33 -0.92
C MET A 192 -2.76 27.91 0.19
N GLU A 193 -3.92 27.38 -0.17
CA GLU A 193 -4.85 26.81 0.81
C GLU A 193 -4.31 25.50 1.38
N CYS A 194 -4.36 25.34 2.71
CA CYS A 194 -3.91 24.12 3.37
C CYS A 194 -4.93 22.96 3.30
N GLY A 195 -6.12 23.20 2.74
CA GLY A 195 -7.23 22.24 2.69
C GLY A 195 -8.07 22.17 3.98
N LYS A 196 -7.70 22.90 5.03
CA LYS A 196 -8.46 23.05 6.28
C LYS A 196 -9.01 24.47 6.49
N GLY A 197 -9.11 25.25 5.41
CA GLY A 197 -9.59 26.65 5.44
C GLY A 197 -8.55 27.70 5.81
N HIS A 198 -7.29 27.32 6.09
CA HIS A 198 -6.19 28.26 6.36
C HIS A 198 -5.25 28.39 5.15
N ARG A 199 -4.27 29.30 5.27
CA ARG A 199 -3.19 29.43 4.28
C ARG A 199 -1.90 28.77 4.78
N ALA A 200 -1.21 28.12 3.87
CA ALA A 200 0.12 27.58 4.05
C ALA A 200 1.11 28.41 3.22
N GLU A 201 2.29 28.67 3.77
CA GLU A 201 3.35 29.44 3.12
C GLU A 201 4.43 28.51 2.58
N PHE A 202 4.96 28.81 1.39
CA PHE A 202 6.08 28.08 0.81
C PHE A 202 7.33 28.25 1.68
N ILE A 203 7.99 27.14 2.00
CA ILE A 203 9.22 27.15 2.79
C ILE A 203 10.42 26.78 1.93
N GLU A 204 10.36 25.62 1.27
CA GLU A 204 11.49 25.06 0.53
C GLU A 204 11.05 23.98 -0.46
N TYR A 205 11.97 23.54 -1.31
CA TYR A 205 11.82 22.30 -2.06
C TYR A 205 12.36 21.12 -1.25
N ARG A 206 11.64 20.00 -1.27
CA ARG A 206 12.04 18.74 -0.65
C ARG A 206 11.99 17.61 -1.66
N ASP A 207 13.06 16.85 -1.71
CA ASP A 207 13.14 15.67 -2.57
C ASP A 207 12.53 14.45 -1.87
N LYS A 208 12.07 13.49 -2.67
CA LYS A 208 11.51 12.24 -2.18
C LYS A 208 11.83 11.11 -3.13
N GLN A 209 12.44 10.09 -2.56
CA GLN A 209 12.73 8.84 -3.24
C GLN A 209 11.45 8.01 -3.36
N LEU A 210 11.08 7.65 -4.59
CA LEU A 210 9.94 6.81 -4.93
C LEU A 210 10.40 5.55 -5.62
N ILE A 211 9.83 4.42 -5.22
CA ILE A 211 9.93 3.15 -5.96
C ILE A 211 8.75 3.10 -6.95
N THR A 212 9.07 3.00 -8.23
CA THR A 212 8.11 2.89 -9.34
C THR A 212 8.17 1.50 -9.96
N ALA A 213 7.26 1.23 -10.90
CA ALA A 213 7.29 -0.02 -11.66
C ALA A 213 8.48 -0.11 -12.62
N LEU A 214 9.15 1.02 -12.92
CA LEU A 214 10.31 1.10 -13.79
C LEU A 214 11.58 1.02 -12.95
N SER A 215 11.84 2.06 -12.15
CA SER A 215 13.00 2.12 -11.25
C SER A 215 12.69 2.94 -10.00
N ARG A 216 13.69 3.12 -9.14
CA ARG A 216 13.68 4.21 -8.17
C ARG A 216 13.87 5.55 -8.89
N VAL A 217 13.09 6.55 -8.49
CA VAL A 217 13.15 7.92 -9.01
C VAL A 217 13.10 8.93 -7.85
N GLU A 218 13.68 10.10 -8.05
CA GLU A 218 13.62 11.23 -7.13
C GLU A 218 12.60 12.27 -7.59
N VAL A 219 11.63 12.60 -6.75
CA VAL A 219 10.66 13.65 -7.04
C VAL A 219 10.96 14.88 -6.20
N LYS A 220 11.24 16.00 -6.88
CA LYS A 220 11.34 17.33 -6.28
C LYS A 220 9.95 17.88 -6.02
N ARG A 221 9.73 18.46 -4.83
CA ARG A 221 8.40 18.85 -4.36
C ARG A 221 8.43 20.13 -3.54
N ALA A 222 7.53 21.07 -3.83
CA ALA A 222 7.36 22.29 -3.04
C ALA A 222 6.68 21.96 -1.70
N TYR A 223 7.34 22.30 -0.59
CA TYR A 223 6.85 22.12 0.77
C TYR A 223 6.29 23.43 1.31
N TYR A 224 5.07 23.35 1.82
CA TYR A 224 4.34 24.45 2.45
C TYR A 224 4.13 24.15 3.92
N HIS A 225 4.19 25.15 4.78
CA HIS A 225 3.87 25.03 6.20
C HIS A 225 2.65 25.90 6.53
N CYS A 226 1.67 25.33 7.23
CA CYS A 226 0.52 26.07 7.73
C CYS A 226 0.71 26.37 9.22
N GLU A 227 0.86 27.64 9.57
CA GLU A 227 1.07 28.06 10.95
C GLU A 227 -0.09 27.74 11.88
N ASP A 228 -1.34 27.81 11.39
CA ASP A 228 -2.52 27.50 12.19
C ASP A 228 -2.67 25.99 12.45
N CYS A 229 -2.36 25.17 11.44
CA CYS A 229 -2.47 23.71 11.56
C CYS A 229 -1.24 23.04 12.19
N LYS A 230 -0.10 23.74 12.24
CA LYS A 230 1.21 23.21 12.63
C LYS A 230 1.58 21.95 11.84
N ASP A 231 1.28 21.97 10.55
CA ASP A 231 1.40 20.82 9.67
C ASP A 231 1.90 21.22 8.27
N GLY A 232 2.52 20.26 7.59
CA GLY A 232 3.11 20.41 6.27
C GLY A 232 2.14 20.02 5.15
N VAL A 233 2.15 20.78 4.06
CA VAL A 233 1.35 20.48 2.86
C VAL A 233 2.29 20.38 1.66
N ILE A 234 2.19 19.27 0.93
CA ILE A 234 2.96 19.02 -0.28
C ILE A 234 1.96 18.70 -1.40
N PRO A 235 1.59 19.69 -2.25
CA PRO A 235 0.51 19.51 -3.22
C PRO A 235 0.79 18.38 -4.21
N LYS A 236 2.05 18.32 -4.67
CA LYS A 236 2.52 17.30 -5.59
C LYS A 236 2.41 15.87 -5.04
N ASP A 237 2.52 15.69 -3.71
CA ASP A 237 2.31 14.36 -3.11
C ASP A 237 0.86 13.90 -3.26
N ARG A 238 -0.10 14.84 -3.19
CA ARG A 238 -1.53 14.55 -3.40
C ARG A 238 -1.83 14.28 -4.87
N ASP A 239 -1.30 15.11 -5.76
CA ASP A 239 -1.53 14.97 -7.21
C ASP A 239 -0.98 13.64 -7.74
N LEU A 240 0.16 13.18 -7.22
CA LEU A 240 0.80 11.91 -7.62
C LEU A 240 0.31 10.69 -6.81
N ASP A 241 -0.59 10.87 -5.85
CA ASP A 241 -1.04 9.83 -4.91
C ASP A 241 0.13 9.10 -4.22
N ILE A 242 1.01 9.89 -3.61
CA ILE A 242 2.20 9.43 -2.86
C ILE A 242 2.27 9.96 -1.43
N VAL A 243 1.19 10.55 -0.89
CA VAL A 243 1.12 10.98 0.51
C VAL A 243 1.45 9.81 1.45
N ASP A 244 2.34 10.02 2.42
CA ASP A 244 2.78 9.04 3.43
C ASP A 244 3.31 7.70 2.89
N THR A 245 3.76 7.68 1.63
CA THR A 245 4.34 6.50 0.99
C THR A 245 5.54 6.84 0.12
N SER A 246 6.47 5.90 -0.01
CA SER A 246 7.58 5.96 -0.98
C SER A 246 7.33 5.05 -2.18
N PHE A 247 6.09 4.64 -2.41
CA PHE A 247 5.71 3.72 -3.48
C PHE A 247 4.70 4.40 -4.40
N SER A 248 4.99 4.37 -5.71
CA SER A 248 4.04 4.81 -6.73
C SER A 248 2.71 4.03 -6.63
N PRO A 249 1.59 4.58 -7.14
CA PRO A 249 0.32 3.86 -7.22
C PRO A 249 0.43 2.51 -7.95
N GLY A 250 1.26 2.44 -9.00
CA GLY A 250 1.53 1.19 -9.73
C GLY A 250 2.17 0.12 -8.84
N VAL A 251 3.21 0.46 -8.09
CA VAL A 251 3.88 -0.48 -7.18
C VAL A 251 2.97 -0.89 -6.03
N ARG A 252 2.18 0.04 -5.46
CA ARG A 252 1.21 -0.30 -4.42
C ARG A 252 0.17 -1.31 -4.92
N ARG A 253 -0.32 -1.14 -6.15
CA ARG A 253 -1.23 -2.11 -6.79
C ARG A 253 -0.59 -3.48 -6.98
N MET A 254 0.67 -3.53 -7.41
CA MET A 254 1.42 -4.79 -7.54
C MET A 254 1.57 -5.48 -6.18
N MET A 255 1.96 -4.74 -5.12
CA MET A 255 2.03 -5.25 -3.75
C MET A 255 0.70 -5.80 -3.25
N GLY A 256 -0.41 -5.06 -3.45
CA GLY A 256 -1.74 -5.53 -3.08
C GLY A 256 -2.15 -6.81 -3.84
N ARG A 257 -1.76 -6.93 -5.11
CA ARG A 257 -2.04 -8.13 -5.90
C ARG A 257 -1.36 -9.38 -5.32
N VAL A 258 -0.06 -9.32 -5.08
CA VAL A 258 0.70 -10.47 -4.55
C VAL A 258 0.36 -10.72 -3.08
N GLY A 259 0.25 -9.67 -2.27
CA GLY A 259 -0.04 -9.79 -0.84
C GLY A 259 -1.45 -10.26 -0.51
N GLY A 260 -2.38 -10.19 -1.47
CA GLY A 260 -3.68 -10.84 -1.40
C GLY A 260 -3.65 -12.34 -1.74
N LYS A 261 -2.72 -12.79 -2.60
CA LYS A 261 -2.70 -14.17 -3.10
C LYS A 261 -1.84 -15.12 -2.27
N GLU A 262 -0.74 -14.62 -1.71
CA GLU A 262 0.36 -15.46 -1.23
C GLU A 262 0.93 -14.98 0.11
N PRO A 263 1.78 -15.77 0.80
CA PRO A 263 2.59 -15.26 1.89
C PRO A 263 3.39 -14.02 1.46
N PHE A 264 3.52 -13.03 2.34
CA PHE A 264 4.13 -11.75 1.97
C PHE A 264 5.59 -11.85 1.53
N GLU A 265 6.33 -12.87 1.99
CA GLU A 265 7.71 -13.11 1.56
C GLU A 265 7.79 -13.66 0.14
N GLU A 266 6.92 -14.62 -0.20
CA GLU A 266 6.85 -15.13 -1.57
C GLU A 266 6.37 -14.04 -2.51
N GLY A 267 5.32 -13.30 -2.15
CA GLY A 267 4.87 -12.16 -2.93
C GLY A 267 5.94 -11.06 -3.10
N ARG A 268 6.88 -10.91 -2.14
CA ARG A 268 8.02 -10.00 -2.28
C ARG A 268 9.02 -10.54 -3.31
N ARG A 269 9.31 -11.84 -3.31
CA ARG A 269 10.18 -12.49 -4.29
C ARG A 269 9.61 -12.41 -5.69
N ASP A 270 8.31 -12.68 -5.85
CA ASP A 270 7.62 -12.55 -7.14
C ASP A 270 7.71 -11.14 -7.71
N LEU A 271 7.63 -10.10 -6.88
CA LEU A 271 7.82 -8.72 -7.33
C LEU A 271 9.25 -8.45 -7.83
N GLU A 272 10.24 -9.05 -7.17
CA GLU A 272 11.65 -8.95 -7.56
C GLU A 272 11.90 -9.70 -8.88
N ASP A 273 11.50 -10.97 -8.96
CA ASP A 273 11.79 -11.83 -10.10
C ASP A 273 10.97 -11.43 -11.35
N LEU A 274 9.66 -11.23 -11.18
CA LEU A 274 8.74 -10.97 -12.30
C LEU A 274 8.64 -9.50 -12.69
N ALA A 275 8.92 -8.57 -11.77
CA ALA A 275 8.75 -7.13 -12.03
C ALA A 275 10.02 -6.29 -11.79
N GLY A 276 11.11 -6.84 -11.24
CA GLY A 276 12.30 -6.07 -10.88
C GLY A 276 12.06 -5.09 -9.73
N VAL A 277 10.98 -5.25 -8.98
CA VAL A 277 10.54 -4.30 -7.94
C VAL A 277 11.08 -4.74 -6.57
N LEU A 278 12.17 -4.09 -6.16
CA LEU A 278 12.88 -4.40 -4.91
C LEU A 278 12.22 -3.73 -3.70
N VAL A 279 11.53 -4.53 -2.89
CA VAL A 279 10.77 -4.06 -1.72
C VAL A 279 10.97 -4.99 -0.53
N LYS A 280 10.68 -4.52 0.69
CA LYS A 280 10.75 -5.35 1.91
C LYS A 280 9.44 -6.12 2.09
N THR A 281 9.51 -7.31 2.69
CA THR A 281 8.34 -8.13 3.09
C THR A 281 7.31 -7.33 3.88
N LYS A 282 7.79 -6.55 4.85
CA LYS A 282 6.93 -5.67 5.69
C LYS A 282 6.31 -4.51 4.91
N ALA A 283 6.84 -4.12 3.75
CA ALA A 283 6.17 -3.16 2.88
C ALA A 283 4.98 -3.83 2.16
N VAL A 284 5.16 -5.04 1.63
CA VAL A 284 4.07 -5.81 1.00
C VAL A 284 2.92 -6.03 2.00
N GLU A 285 3.23 -6.43 3.24
CA GLU A 285 2.23 -6.59 4.31
C GLU A 285 1.46 -5.29 4.59
N ARG A 286 2.19 -4.20 4.87
CA ARG A 286 1.57 -2.92 5.25
C ARG A 286 0.74 -2.33 4.12
N VAL A 287 1.25 -2.36 2.89
CA VAL A 287 0.54 -1.81 1.72
C VAL A 287 -0.69 -2.64 1.39
N SER A 288 -0.60 -3.97 1.41
CA SER A 288 -1.76 -4.84 1.19
C SER A 288 -2.85 -4.62 2.25
N GLY A 289 -2.46 -4.52 3.52
CA GLY A 289 -3.39 -4.21 4.61
C GLY A 289 -4.00 -2.81 4.48
N ALA A 290 -3.23 -1.80 4.06
CA ALA A 290 -3.73 -0.45 3.84
C ALA A 290 -4.74 -0.39 2.68
N ILE A 291 -4.44 -1.04 1.55
CA ILE A 291 -5.35 -1.16 0.41
C ILE A 291 -6.64 -1.88 0.84
N GLY A 292 -6.52 -2.99 1.56
CA GLY A 292 -7.66 -3.72 2.10
C GLY A 292 -8.55 -2.86 3.01
N LYS A 293 -7.94 -2.04 3.87
CA LYS A 293 -8.68 -1.08 4.71
C LYS A 293 -9.36 0.00 3.87
N GLN A 294 -8.69 0.52 2.84
CA GLN A 294 -9.27 1.51 1.93
C GLN A 294 -10.47 0.95 1.18
N ILE A 295 -10.36 -0.28 0.65
CA ILE A 295 -11.46 -1.01 0.00
C ILE A 295 -12.63 -1.13 0.96
N GLU A 296 -12.41 -1.63 2.18
CA GLU A 296 -13.48 -1.75 3.17
C GLU A 296 -14.13 -0.39 3.46
N THR A 297 -13.34 0.68 3.62
CA THR A 297 -13.85 2.05 3.86
C THR A 297 -14.77 2.52 2.73
N THR A 298 -14.33 2.37 1.48
CA THR A 298 -15.14 2.69 0.29
C THR A 298 -16.42 1.87 0.27
N TRP A 299 -16.33 0.56 0.52
CA TRP A 299 -17.48 -0.34 0.55
C TRP A 299 -18.43 -0.07 1.72
N GLN A 300 -18.00 0.54 2.83
CA GLN A 300 -18.96 0.98 3.87
C GLN A 300 -19.86 2.09 3.32
N GLY A 301 -19.26 3.09 2.65
CA GLY A 301 -20.03 4.17 2.01
C GLY A 301 -20.95 3.66 0.89
N GLU A 302 -20.48 2.73 0.06
CA GLU A 302 -21.33 2.09 -0.97
C GLU A 302 -22.50 1.30 -0.36
N ARG A 303 -22.29 0.62 0.78
CA ARG A 303 -23.36 -0.07 1.50
C ARG A 303 -24.38 0.89 2.07
N GLU A 304 -23.95 1.99 2.70
CA GLU A 304 -24.85 3.03 3.19
C GLU A 304 -25.70 3.62 2.07
N LEU A 305 -25.10 3.87 0.90
CA LEU A 305 -25.81 4.34 -0.29
C LEU A 305 -26.82 3.30 -0.79
N ALA A 306 -26.44 2.02 -0.87
CA ALA A 306 -27.35 0.94 -1.28
C ALA A 306 -28.55 0.82 -0.33
N LEU A 307 -28.31 0.89 0.97
CA LEU A 307 -29.36 0.80 2.01
C LEU A 307 -30.23 2.06 2.09
N SER A 308 -29.75 3.21 1.61
CA SER A 308 -30.53 4.47 1.60
C SER A 308 -31.70 4.49 0.60
N GLY A 309 -31.83 3.47 -0.25
CA GLY A 309 -32.85 3.41 -1.31
C GLY A 309 -32.55 4.30 -2.53
N LYS A 310 -31.41 4.99 -2.55
CA LYS A 310 -30.97 5.84 -3.68
C LYS A 310 -30.35 5.05 -4.83
N VAL A 311 -30.03 3.77 -4.61
CA VAL A 311 -29.53 2.87 -5.66
C VAL A 311 -30.73 2.18 -6.31
N VAL A 312 -31.01 2.53 -7.57
CA VAL A 312 -32.06 1.88 -8.36
C VAL A 312 -31.42 1.05 -9.48
N PRO A 313 -31.48 -0.30 -9.40
CA PRO A 313 -31.02 -1.17 -10.47
C PRO A 313 -31.92 -1.04 -11.70
N PHE A 314 -31.32 -0.87 -12.88
CA PHE A 314 -32.05 -0.66 -14.15
C PHE A 314 -32.45 -1.95 -14.88
N LYS A 315 -31.84 -3.11 -14.53
CA LYS A 315 -32.07 -4.38 -15.24
C LYS A 315 -32.90 -5.34 -14.38
N ALA A 316 -33.89 -5.98 -15.01
CA ALA A 316 -34.59 -7.11 -14.41
C ALA A 316 -33.62 -8.28 -14.22
N VAL A 317 -33.74 -8.99 -13.10
CA VAL A 317 -32.90 -10.15 -12.79
C VAL A 317 -33.79 -11.41 -12.73
N PRO A 318 -33.69 -12.37 -13.66
CA PRO A 318 -34.58 -13.53 -13.65
C PRO A 318 -34.43 -14.38 -12.38
N LYS A 319 -33.19 -14.74 -12.03
CA LYS A 319 -32.87 -15.48 -10.80
C LYS A 319 -31.61 -14.88 -10.19
N MET A 320 -31.70 -14.52 -8.91
CA MET A 320 -30.56 -14.06 -8.11
C MET A 320 -30.28 -15.07 -7.00
N TYR A 321 -29.00 -15.37 -6.82
CA TYR A 321 -28.52 -16.26 -5.78
C TYR A 321 -27.70 -15.48 -4.76
N ILE A 322 -27.93 -15.80 -3.49
CA ILE A 322 -27.14 -15.37 -2.35
C ILE A 322 -26.62 -16.64 -1.68
N ALA A 323 -25.36 -16.99 -1.91
CA ALA A 323 -24.74 -18.14 -1.27
C ALA A 323 -23.89 -17.68 -0.09
N ILE A 324 -24.09 -18.28 1.07
CA ILE A 324 -23.47 -17.89 2.34
C ILE A 324 -22.75 -19.09 2.95
N ASP A 325 -21.54 -18.87 3.44
CA ASP A 325 -20.73 -19.87 4.12
C ASP A 325 -19.87 -19.22 5.23
N GLY A 326 -19.38 -20.03 6.17
CA GLY A 326 -18.54 -19.64 7.28
C GLY A 326 -17.27 -20.49 7.34
N THR A 327 -16.12 -19.85 7.58
CA THR A 327 -14.85 -20.59 7.67
C THR A 327 -13.94 -20.05 8.76
N GLY A 328 -13.36 -20.94 9.57
CA GLY A 328 -12.48 -20.54 10.68
C GLY A 328 -11.11 -20.06 10.21
N ILE A 329 -10.75 -18.82 10.52
CA ILE A 329 -9.43 -18.22 10.26
C ILE A 329 -8.55 -18.31 11.51
N PRO A 330 -7.32 -18.84 11.42
CA PRO A 330 -6.35 -18.80 12.52
C PRO A 330 -6.02 -17.37 12.94
N VAL A 331 -6.17 -17.08 14.23
CA VAL A 331 -5.89 -15.75 14.78
C VAL A 331 -4.95 -15.82 15.97
N VAL A 332 -4.32 -14.70 16.32
CA VAL A 332 -3.51 -14.59 17.53
C VAL A 332 -4.37 -14.77 18.78
N SER A 333 -3.80 -15.33 19.86
CA SER A 333 -4.56 -15.75 21.06
C SER A 333 -5.41 -14.65 21.69
N ARG A 334 -4.96 -13.38 21.64
CA ARG A 334 -5.75 -12.24 22.15
C ARG A 334 -7.07 -12.01 21.39
N GLU A 335 -7.19 -12.48 20.16
CA GLU A 335 -8.42 -12.35 19.35
C GLU A 335 -9.44 -13.47 19.64
N THR A 336 -9.05 -14.49 20.42
CA THR A 336 -9.91 -15.59 20.87
C THR A 336 -10.14 -15.62 22.38
N GLU A 337 -9.67 -14.61 23.11
CA GLU A 337 -9.89 -14.49 24.55
C GLU A 337 -11.39 -14.51 24.89
N GLY A 338 -11.76 -15.29 25.91
CA GLY A 338 -13.16 -15.51 26.31
C GLY A 338 -13.98 -16.44 25.40
N ARG A 339 -13.40 -17.02 24.34
CA ARG A 339 -14.11 -17.96 23.44
C ARG A 339 -13.73 -19.42 23.69
N LYS A 340 -14.77 -20.27 23.77
CA LYS A 340 -14.61 -21.72 23.88
C LYS A 340 -14.20 -22.34 22.53
N GLY A 341 -13.15 -23.14 22.54
CA GLY A 341 -12.73 -23.98 21.43
C GLY A 341 -13.51 -25.28 21.36
N LYS A 342 -13.46 -25.93 20.19
CA LYS A 342 -14.06 -27.25 19.96
C LYS A 342 -13.13 -28.41 20.33
N ASP A 343 -11.84 -28.15 20.58
CA ASP A 343 -10.88 -29.16 20.95
C ASP A 343 -10.89 -29.46 22.46
N GLU A 344 -10.22 -30.53 22.88
CA GLU A 344 -10.13 -30.97 24.27
C GLU A 344 -9.52 -29.90 25.20
N THR A 345 -8.76 -28.96 24.64
CA THR A 345 -8.16 -27.85 25.39
C THR A 345 -9.19 -26.76 25.74
N GLY A 346 -10.34 -26.76 25.07
CA GLY A 346 -11.41 -25.77 25.25
C GLY A 346 -11.03 -24.36 24.80
N LYS A 347 -9.86 -24.15 24.18
CA LYS A 347 -9.37 -22.84 23.74
C LYS A 347 -9.63 -22.62 22.25
N ALA A 348 -10.33 -21.55 21.91
CA ALA A 348 -10.52 -21.20 20.50
C ALA A 348 -9.20 -20.74 19.88
N LYS A 349 -8.87 -21.29 18.70
CA LYS A 349 -7.68 -20.93 17.91
C LYS A 349 -8.03 -20.15 16.64
N THR A 350 -9.32 -20.12 16.30
CA THR A 350 -9.83 -19.51 15.09
C THR A 350 -10.97 -18.54 15.38
N ARG A 351 -11.19 -17.62 14.45
CA ARG A 351 -12.40 -16.80 14.37
C ARG A 351 -13.10 -17.10 13.07
N GLU A 352 -14.40 -17.29 13.11
CA GLU A 352 -15.20 -17.54 11.91
C GLU A 352 -15.28 -16.28 11.05
N ALA A 353 -14.73 -16.36 9.84
CA ALA A 353 -15.01 -15.43 8.77
C ALA A 353 -16.28 -15.87 8.07
N LYS A 354 -17.22 -14.94 7.89
CA LYS A 354 -18.42 -15.15 7.08
C LYS A 354 -18.11 -14.66 5.68
N LEU A 355 -18.45 -15.46 4.70
CA LEU A 355 -18.28 -15.15 3.28
C LEU A 355 -19.62 -15.34 2.59
N GLY A 356 -19.95 -14.43 1.70
CA GLY A 356 -21.11 -14.55 0.85
C GLY A 356 -20.77 -14.17 -0.57
N CYS A 357 -21.50 -14.74 -1.52
CA CYS A 357 -21.45 -14.30 -2.90
C CYS A 357 -22.85 -14.10 -3.46
N VAL A 358 -22.96 -13.11 -4.35
CA VAL A 358 -24.17 -12.80 -5.10
C VAL A 358 -23.91 -13.05 -6.57
N PHE A 359 -24.78 -13.81 -7.24
CA PHE A 359 -24.67 -14.07 -8.68
C PHE A 359 -26.03 -14.25 -9.33
N THR A 360 -26.06 -14.22 -10.66
CA THR A 360 -27.29 -14.37 -11.45
C THR A 360 -27.26 -15.63 -12.31
N GLN A 361 -28.44 -16.06 -12.71
CA GLN A 361 -28.64 -17.18 -13.63
C GLN A 361 -29.77 -16.84 -14.60
N THR A 362 -29.46 -16.97 -15.89
CA THR A 362 -30.43 -16.84 -16.99
C THR A 362 -30.61 -18.12 -17.78
N GLU A 363 -29.60 -19.00 -17.81
CA GLU A 363 -29.57 -20.16 -18.71
C GLU A 363 -29.51 -21.50 -17.97
N LEU A 364 -29.79 -22.57 -18.72
CA LEU A 364 -29.53 -23.96 -18.39
C LEU A 364 -28.62 -24.55 -19.47
N ASP A 365 -27.79 -25.53 -19.12
CA ASP A 365 -26.98 -26.28 -20.09
C ASP A 365 -27.81 -27.33 -20.86
N GLU A 366 -27.18 -28.04 -21.80
CA GLU A 366 -27.80 -29.11 -22.59
C GLU A 366 -28.40 -30.24 -21.74
N ASN A 367 -27.93 -30.41 -20.51
CA ASN A 367 -28.41 -31.41 -19.54
C ASN A 367 -29.44 -30.83 -18.56
N GLN A 368 -30.00 -29.66 -18.86
CA GLN A 368 -30.96 -28.92 -18.02
C GLN A 368 -30.42 -28.54 -16.64
N ARG A 369 -29.10 -28.37 -16.51
CA ARG A 369 -28.46 -27.93 -15.27
C ARG A 369 -28.29 -26.41 -15.28
N PRO A 370 -28.46 -25.74 -14.14
CA PRO A 370 -28.30 -24.29 -14.06
C PRO A 370 -26.88 -23.85 -14.42
N VAL A 371 -26.78 -22.83 -15.27
CA VAL A 371 -25.52 -22.18 -15.65
C VAL A 371 -25.50 -20.79 -15.04
N ARG A 372 -24.42 -20.48 -14.34
CA ARG A 372 -24.21 -19.17 -13.73
C ARG A 372 -23.83 -18.19 -14.83
N ASP A 373 -24.44 -17.01 -14.83
CA ASP A 373 -24.11 -15.98 -15.81
C ASP A 373 -22.64 -15.56 -15.67
N GLU A 374 -21.95 -15.42 -16.79
CA GLU A 374 -20.55 -15.03 -16.80
C GLU A 374 -20.37 -13.64 -16.17
N ASN A 375 -19.28 -13.45 -15.40
CA ASN A 375 -18.95 -12.18 -14.75
C ASN A 375 -20.07 -11.59 -13.87
N SER A 376 -20.99 -12.45 -13.37
CA SER A 376 -22.10 -12.02 -12.51
C SER A 376 -21.83 -12.13 -11.01
N THR A 377 -20.70 -12.71 -10.61
CA THR A 377 -20.42 -13.03 -9.21
C THR A 377 -19.65 -11.93 -8.50
N THR A 378 -20.15 -11.55 -7.33
CA THR A 378 -19.45 -10.65 -6.41
C THR A 378 -19.38 -11.30 -5.03
N TYR A 379 -18.31 -11.03 -4.30
CA TYR A 379 -18.03 -11.58 -2.98
C TYR A 379 -18.01 -10.48 -1.93
N VAL A 380 -18.51 -10.80 -0.75
CA VAL A 380 -18.34 -9.99 0.47
C VAL A 380 -17.98 -10.90 1.63
N GLY A 381 -17.13 -10.43 2.54
CA GLY A 381 -16.80 -11.22 3.71
C GLY A 381 -16.02 -10.47 4.76
N ALA A 382 -16.13 -10.96 5.99
CA ALA A 382 -15.38 -10.46 7.15
C ALA A 382 -15.51 -11.44 8.32
N ILE A 383 -14.57 -11.34 9.26
CA ILE A 383 -14.71 -11.86 10.62
C ILE A 383 -15.58 -10.87 11.41
N GLU A 384 -16.87 -11.17 11.49
CA GLU A 384 -17.89 -10.34 12.16
C GLU A 384 -19.06 -11.20 12.67
N THR A 385 -20.03 -10.56 13.34
CA THR A 385 -21.26 -11.22 13.81
C THR A 385 -22.16 -11.59 12.62
N ALA A 386 -23.10 -12.51 12.83
CA ALA A 386 -24.08 -12.87 11.79
C ALA A 386 -24.94 -11.66 11.38
N GLU A 387 -25.36 -10.85 12.36
CA GLU A 387 -26.13 -9.62 12.15
C GLU A 387 -25.39 -8.60 11.26
N ALA A 388 -24.13 -8.27 11.60
CA ALA A 388 -23.33 -7.35 10.79
C ALA A 388 -23.09 -7.87 9.37
N PHE A 389 -22.89 -9.19 9.24
CA PHE A 389 -22.74 -9.84 7.94
C PHE A 389 -24.04 -9.87 7.13
N GLY A 390 -25.20 -10.04 7.77
CA GLY A 390 -26.52 -9.96 7.14
C GLY A 390 -26.72 -8.62 6.42
N ILE A 391 -26.42 -7.52 7.11
CA ILE A 391 -26.45 -6.17 6.52
C ILE A 391 -25.49 -6.05 5.34
N ARG A 392 -24.26 -6.60 5.48
CA ARG A 392 -23.24 -6.58 4.43
C ARG A 392 -23.69 -7.29 3.15
N ILE A 393 -24.17 -8.53 3.26
CA ILE A 393 -24.60 -9.31 2.08
C ILE A 393 -25.89 -8.76 1.48
N TYR A 394 -26.80 -8.23 2.30
CA TYR A 394 -28.03 -7.62 1.83
C TYR A 394 -27.77 -6.35 1.01
N ALA A 395 -26.88 -5.47 1.49
CA ALA A 395 -26.49 -4.28 0.75
C ALA A 395 -25.85 -4.61 -0.61
N GLU A 396 -25.02 -5.67 -0.66
CA GLU A 396 -24.48 -6.16 -1.93
C GLU A 396 -25.58 -6.71 -2.85
N ALA A 397 -26.54 -7.46 -2.32
CA ALA A 397 -27.68 -7.95 -3.08
C ALA A 397 -28.55 -6.80 -3.64
N ILE A 398 -28.78 -5.73 -2.88
CA ILE A 398 -29.45 -4.51 -3.36
C ILE A 398 -28.65 -3.88 -4.52
N ARG A 399 -27.34 -3.70 -4.34
CA ARG A 399 -26.45 -3.16 -5.38
C ARG A 399 -26.49 -3.99 -6.66
N ARG A 400 -26.63 -5.31 -6.55
CA ARG A 400 -26.76 -6.27 -7.66
C ARG A 400 -28.18 -6.38 -8.22
N GLY A 401 -29.16 -5.83 -7.53
CA GLY A 401 -30.54 -5.69 -8.01
C GLY A 401 -31.54 -6.71 -7.49
N VAL A 402 -31.39 -7.18 -6.26
CA VAL A 402 -32.31 -8.14 -5.63
C VAL A 402 -33.76 -7.64 -5.61
N THR A 403 -33.99 -6.33 -5.52
CA THR A 403 -35.32 -5.70 -5.54
C THR A 403 -36.04 -5.80 -6.89
N ARG A 404 -35.31 -6.17 -7.95
CA ARG A 404 -35.83 -6.42 -9.30
C ARG A 404 -35.69 -7.89 -9.69
N ALA A 405 -35.35 -8.77 -8.74
CA ALA A 405 -35.21 -10.19 -8.99
C ALA A 405 -36.57 -10.89 -9.02
N ALA A 406 -36.86 -11.64 -10.08
CA ALA A 406 -38.11 -12.41 -10.16
C ALA A 406 -38.08 -13.63 -9.23
N LYS A 407 -36.91 -14.23 -9.02
CA LYS A 407 -36.67 -15.25 -8.00
C LYS A 407 -35.39 -14.92 -7.23
N VAL A 408 -35.48 -15.01 -5.91
CA VAL A 408 -34.34 -14.91 -4.99
C VAL A 408 -34.11 -16.27 -4.36
N VAL A 409 -32.87 -16.74 -4.38
CA VAL A 409 -32.47 -18.04 -3.82
C VAL A 409 -31.36 -17.82 -2.80
N VAL A 410 -31.50 -18.35 -1.60
CA VAL A 410 -30.45 -18.37 -0.58
C VAL A 410 -29.89 -19.79 -0.46
N LEU A 411 -28.57 -19.93 -0.63
CA LEU A 411 -27.84 -21.19 -0.49
C LEU A 411 -26.96 -21.15 0.78
N GLY A 412 -26.92 -22.24 1.54
CA GLY A 412 -26.02 -22.36 2.70
C GLY A 412 -25.93 -23.77 3.28
N ASP A 413 -25.01 -23.99 4.20
CA ASP A 413 -24.66 -25.30 4.78
C ASP A 413 -25.73 -25.89 5.74
N GLY A 414 -26.74 -25.11 6.10
CA GLY A 414 -27.76 -25.49 7.07
C GLY A 414 -27.59 -24.88 8.47
N ALA A 415 -26.59 -24.01 8.67
CA ALA A 415 -26.38 -23.31 9.93
C ALA A 415 -27.53 -22.33 10.24
N LEU A 416 -27.99 -22.33 11.49
CA LEU A 416 -29.12 -21.52 11.95
C LEU A 416 -28.96 -20.02 11.65
N TRP A 417 -27.73 -19.50 11.77
CA TRP A 417 -27.47 -18.08 11.56
C TRP A 417 -27.60 -17.66 10.08
N ILE A 418 -27.43 -18.59 9.12
CA ILE A 418 -27.65 -18.32 7.70
C ILE A 418 -29.14 -18.14 7.45
N TRP A 419 -29.97 -19.01 8.03
CA TRP A 419 -31.43 -18.94 7.85
C TRP A 419 -32.04 -17.73 8.55
N ALA A 420 -31.48 -17.31 9.69
CA ALA A 420 -31.85 -16.04 10.31
C ALA A 420 -31.63 -14.84 9.37
N ILE A 421 -30.47 -14.78 8.69
CA ILE A 421 -30.17 -13.76 7.67
C ILE A 421 -31.15 -13.85 6.49
N ALA A 422 -31.46 -15.07 6.03
CA ALA A 422 -32.41 -15.29 4.93
C ALA A 422 -33.81 -14.76 5.27
N GLU A 423 -34.29 -15.05 6.48
CA GLU A 423 -35.61 -14.64 6.96
C GLU A 423 -35.68 -13.12 7.19
N GLU A 424 -34.61 -12.52 7.72
CA GLU A 424 -34.56 -11.09 8.03
C GLU A 424 -34.40 -10.21 6.78
N HIS A 425 -33.50 -10.58 5.87
CA HIS A 425 -33.10 -9.71 4.75
C HIS A 425 -33.64 -10.15 3.39
N PHE A 426 -34.02 -11.42 3.23
CA PHE A 426 -34.45 -11.99 1.95
C PHE A 426 -35.83 -12.64 2.07
N TYR A 427 -36.79 -11.89 2.61
CA TYR A 427 -38.16 -12.37 2.80
C TYR A 427 -38.75 -12.95 1.51
N GLY A 428 -39.28 -14.18 1.60
CA GLY A 428 -39.85 -14.90 0.46
C GLY A 428 -38.82 -15.59 -0.45
N ALA A 429 -37.52 -15.54 -0.14
CA ALA A 429 -36.52 -16.26 -0.91
C ALA A 429 -36.66 -17.78 -0.77
N ILE A 430 -36.33 -18.49 -1.85
CA ILE A 430 -36.20 -19.95 -1.85
C ILE A 430 -34.92 -20.30 -1.08
N GLN A 431 -35.05 -21.00 0.04
CA GLN A 431 -33.93 -21.41 0.87
C GLN A 431 -33.55 -22.85 0.53
N ILE A 432 -32.29 -23.09 0.15
CA ILE A 432 -31.80 -24.41 -0.25
C ILE A 432 -30.55 -24.72 0.57
N VAL A 433 -30.57 -25.84 1.30
CA VAL A 433 -29.36 -26.37 1.93
C VAL A 433 -28.44 -26.90 0.85
N ASP A 434 -27.14 -26.68 1.00
CA ASP A 434 -26.14 -27.25 0.12
C ASP A 434 -26.22 -28.80 0.11
N LEU A 435 -26.46 -29.36 -1.07
CA LEU A 435 -26.59 -30.81 -1.25
C LEU A 435 -25.33 -31.58 -0.88
N TYR A 436 -24.14 -31.05 -1.18
CA TYR A 436 -22.88 -31.72 -0.87
C TYR A 436 -22.63 -31.75 0.64
N HIS A 437 -22.87 -30.65 1.36
CA HIS A 437 -22.85 -30.60 2.82
C HIS A 437 -23.86 -31.57 3.44
N ALA A 438 -25.10 -31.61 2.95
CA ALA A 438 -26.10 -32.56 3.43
C ALA A 438 -25.66 -34.02 3.21
N ARG A 439 -25.00 -34.33 2.09
CA ARG A 439 -24.42 -35.65 1.82
C ARG A 439 -23.19 -35.96 2.70
N GLU A 440 -22.41 -34.96 3.09
CA GLU A 440 -21.31 -35.13 4.04
C GLU A 440 -21.82 -35.54 5.43
N HIS A 441 -22.92 -34.95 5.90
CA HIS A 441 -23.58 -35.38 7.13
C HIS A 441 -23.96 -36.87 7.08
N LEU A 442 -24.52 -37.35 5.96
CA LEU A 442 -24.80 -38.78 5.77
C LEU A 442 -23.52 -39.63 5.82
N ALA A 443 -22.46 -39.19 5.15
CA ALA A 443 -21.19 -39.91 5.13
C ALA A 443 -20.55 -40.01 6.53
N VAL A 444 -20.63 -38.95 7.34
CA VAL A 444 -20.14 -38.95 8.72
C VAL A 444 -20.91 -39.97 9.56
N ILE A 445 -22.24 -39.95 9.52
CA ILE A 445 -23.06 -40.90 10.28
C ILE A 445 -22.81 -42.35 9.85
N ALA A 446 -22.71 -42.61 8.55
CA ALA A 446 -22.40 -43.94 8.03
C ALA A 446 -21.06 -44.48 8.61
N LYS A 447 -20.02 -43.64 8.61
CA LYS A 447 -18.68 -43.98 9.13
C LYS A 447 -18.69 -44.23 10.64
N ILE A 448 -19.39 -43.40 11.41
CA ILE A 448 -19.45 -43.55 12.88
C ILE A 448 -20.21 -44.83 13.26
N VAL A 449 -21.28 -45.17 12.54
CA VAL A 449 -22.17 -46.30 12.88
C VAL A 449 -21.63 -47.63 12.40
N TYR A 450 -21.12 -47.71 11.16
CA TYR A 450 -20.70 -48.96 10.54
C TYR A 450 -19.17 -49.13 10.44
N GLY A 451 -18.41 -48.07 10.66
CA GLY A 451 -16.96 -48.04 10.43
C GLY A 451 -16.60 -47.51 9.03
N ALA A 452 -15.44 -46.85 8.93
CA ALA A 452 -15.04 -46.12 7.72
C ALA A 452 -14.81 -47.00 6.48
N SER A 453 -14.41 -48.26 6.68
CA SER A 453 -14.07 -49.21 5.59
C SER A 453 -15.12 -50.30 5.41
N ALA A 454 -16.24 -50.26 6.12
CA ALA A 454 -17.26 -51.30 6.05
C ALA A 454 -18.12 -51.16 4.77
N ILE A 455 -18.36 -52.27 4.08
CA ILE A 455 -19.25 -52.31 2.90
C ILE A 455 -20.63 -51.75 3.25
N LYS A 456 -21.18 -52.13 4.42
CA LYS A 456 -22.45 -51.61 4.95
C LYS A 456 -22.49 -50.09 5.09
N SER A 457 -21.36 -49.45 5.37
CA SER A 457 -21.26 -47.99 5.46
C SER A 457 -21.56 -47.35 4.10
N LYS A 458 -20.93 -47.89 3.04
CA LYS A 458 -21.13 -47.43 1.67
C LYS A 458 -22.55 -47.71 1.17
N GLU A 459 -23.05 -48.93 1.35
CA GLU A 459 -24.41 -49.32 0.92
C GLU A 459 -25.48 -48.45 1.59
N TRP A 460 -25.36 -48.24 2.91
CA TRP A 460 -26.27 -47.38 3.63
C TRP A 460 -26.19 -45.94 3.09
N MET A 461 -24.98 -45.39 2.95
CA MET A 461 -24.77 -44.04 2.42
C MET A 461 -25.37 -43.85 1.02
N ASP A 462 -25.12 -44.78 0.09
CA ASP A 462 -25.60 -44.67 -1.30
C ASP A 462 -27.14 -44.70 -1.35
N ALA A 463 -27.78 -45.58 -0.59
CA ALA A 463 -29.25 -45.61 -0.50
C ALA A 463 -29.85 -44.34 0.13
N ARG A 464 -29.16 -43.70 1.09
CA ARG A 464 -29.62 -42.42 1.66
C ARG A 464 -29.39 -41.25 0.72
N ARG A 465 -28.32 -41.27 -0.07
CA ARG A 465 -28.04 -40.25 -1.09
C ARG A 465 -29.12 -40.23 -2.15
N GLU A 466 -29.58 -41.39 -2.60
CA GLU A 466 -30.67 -41.49 -3.57
C GLU A 466 -31.97 -40.88 -3.02
N GLN A 467 -32.34 -41.22 -1.79
CA GLN A 467 -33.50 -40.63 -1.10
C GLN A 467 -33.37 -39.12 -0.95
N LEU A 468 -32.21 -38.66 -0.49
CA LEU A 468 -31.93 -37.24 -0.34
C LEU A 468 -32.03 -36.53 -1.69
N ASP A 469 -31.42 -37.06 -2.75
CA ASP A 469 -31.46 -36.48 -4.10
C ASP A 469 -32.87 -36.39 -4.69
N ALA A 470 -33.72 -37.36 -4.34
CA ALA A 470 -35.15 -37.38 -4.66
C ALA A 470 -35.96 -36.38 -3.83
N GLY A 471 -35.38 -35.78 -2.78
CA GLY A 471 -36.05 -34.86 -1.85
C GLY A 471 -36.82 -35.55 -0.71
N ASP A 472 -36.65 -36.87 -0.54
CA ASP A 472 -37.31 -37.70 0.48
C ASP A 472 -36.50 -37.71 1.78
N VAL A 473 -36.50 -36.56 2.46
CA VAL A 473 -35.79 -36.35 3.73
C VAL A 473 -36.43 -37.17 4.84
N GLU A 474 -37.73 -37.40 4.77
CA GLU A 474 -38.51 -38.21 5.69
C GLU A 474 -38.03 -39.66 5.69
N ALA A 475 -37.76 -40.26 4.53
CA ALA A 475 -37.16 -41.59 4.44
C ALA A 475 -35.73 -41.64 4.98
N VAL A 476 -34.94 -40.58 4.77
CA VAL A 476 -33.61 -40.44 5.38
C VAL A 476 -33.71 -40.46 6.90
N ILE A 477 -34.60 -39.66 7.50
CA ILE A 477 -34.82 -39.62 8.96
C ILE A 477 -35.35 -40.98 9.46
N ALA A 478 -36.31 -41.58 8.77
CA ALA A 478 -36.86 -42.89 9.13
C ALA A 478 -35.79 -43.98 9.13
N SER A 479 -34.82 -43.91 8.23
CA SER A 479 -33.69 -44.83 8.19
C SER A 479 -32.74 -44.65 9.38
N MET A 480 -32.48 -43.40 9.80
CA MET A 480 -31.64 -43.10 10.96
C MET A 480 -32.30 -43.57 12.25
N ARG A 481 -33.63 -43.43 12.36
CA ARG A 481 -34.43 -43.99 13.47
C ARG A 481 -34.33 -45.51 13.61
N ARG A 482 -33.94 -46.24 12.57
CA ARG A 482 -33.74 -47.70 12.62
C ARG A 482 -32.33 -48.09 13.08
N LEU A 483 -31.40 -47.15 13.16
CA LEU A 483 -30.06 -47.42 13.67
C LEU A 483 -30.13 -47.73 15.17
N ARG A 484 -29.37 -48.74 15.61
CA ARG A 484 -29.29 -49.18 17.01
C ARG A 484 -27.83 -49.25 17.46
N PRO A 485 -27.07 -48.13 17.45
CA PRO A 485 -25.70 -48.13 17.93
C PRO A 485 -25.66 -48.38 19.44
N SER A 486 -24.73 -49.23 19.89
CA SER A 486 -24.56 -49.55 21.32
C SER A 486 -23.87 -48.42 22.11
N ASN A 487 -23.10 -47.57 21.44
CA ASN A 487 -22.34 -46.48 22.05
C ASN A 487 -23.21 -45.23 22.20
N THR A 488 -23.30 -44.70 23.42
CA THR A 488 -24.10 -43.50 23.75
C THR A 488 -23.65 -42.24 23.02
N LYS A 489 -22.34 -42.05 22.79
CA LYS A 489 -21.84 -40.94 21.97
C LYS A 489 -22.34 -41.03 20.53
N VAL A 490 -22.36 -42.24 19.97
CA VAL A 490 -22.86 -42.47 18.60
C VAL A 490 -24.37 -42.26 18.52
N GLN A 491 -25.13 -42.64 19.56
CA GLN A 491 -26.56 -42.35 19.64
C GLN A 491 -26.83 -40.83 19.60
N GLU A 492 -26.03 -40.05 20.31
CA GLU A 492 -26.13 -38.58 20.33
C GLU A 492 -25.83 -37.95 18.96
N GLU A 493 -24.78 -38.43 18.28
CA GLU A 493 -24.44 -37.99 16.92
C GLU A 493 -25.56 -38.30 15.92
N VAL A 494 -26.14 -39.50 15.99
CA VAL A 494 -27.30 -39.88 15.15
C VAL A 494 -28.51 -38.98 15.44
N ARG A 495 -28.80 -38.68 16.71
CA ARG A 495 -29.89 -37.76 17.08
C ARG A 495 -29.64 -36.35 16.53
N THR A 496 -28.44 -35.84 16.70
CA THR A 496 -28.03 -34.52 16.18
C THR A 496 -28.19 -34.45 14.66
N ALA A 497 -27.80 -35.49 13.94
CA ALA A 497 -28.00 -35.56 12.49
C ALA A 497 -29.49 -35.63 12.11
N MET A 498 -30.29 -36.41 12.82
CA MET A 498 -31.74 -36.45 12.59
C MET A 498 -32.37 -35.07 12.77
N ASP A 499 -32.00 -34.33 13.82
CA ASP A 499 -32.49 -32.98 14.07
C ASP A 499 -32.08 -32.00 12.96
N TYR A 500 -30.86 -32.15 12.42
CA TYR A 500 -30.39 -31.38 11.27
C TYR A 500 -31.26 -31.61 10.02
N PHE A 501 -31.51 -32.88 9.65
CA PHE A 501 -32.35 -33.21 8.49
C PHE A 501 -33.80 -32.78 8.70
N HIS A 502 -34.35 -33.01 9.89
CA HIS A 502 -35.71 -32.62 10.22
C HIS A 502 -35.92 -31.11 10.11
N ARG A 503 -35.04 -30.31 10.71
CA ARG A 503 -35.12 -28.84 10.67
C ARG A 503 -35.01 -28.27 9.26
N ASN A 504 -34.28 -28.96 8.39
CA ASN A 504 -33.99 -28.51 7.04
C ASN A 504 -34.79 -29.22 5.95
N ALA A 505 -35.81 -30.02 6.29
CA ALA A 505 -36.51 -30.88 5.34
C ALA A 505 -37.04 -30.12 4.11
N GLU A 506 -37.71 -28.98 4.34
CA GLU A 506 -38.22 -28.13 3.25
C GLU A 506 -37.12 -27.47 2.42
N ARG A 507 -35.92 -27.27 2.99
CA ARG A 507 -34.75 -26.71 2.30
C ARG A 507 -33.96 -27.77 1.53
N MET A 508 -34.38 -29.03 1.58
CA MET A 508 -33.70 -30.18 0.96
C MET A 508 -34.60 -30.89 -0.08
N ARG A 509 -35.60 -30.18 -0.63
CA ARG A 509 -36.48 -30.67 -1.71
C ARG A 509 -35.77 -30.62 -3.08
N TYR A 510 -34.63 -31.31 -3.19
CA TYR A 510 -33.70 -31.18 -4.31
C TYR A 510 -34.29 -31.52 -5.68
N ALA A 511 -35.13 -32.55 -5.77
CA ALA A 511 -35.81 -32.89 -7.01
C ALA A 511 -36.69 -31.74 -7.52
N ASP A 512 -37.38 -31.04 -6.63
CA ASP A 512 -38.26 -29.92 -6.99
C ASP A 512 -37.47 -28.66 -7.31
N PHE A 513 -36.36 -28.40 -6.62
CA PHE A 513 -35.44 -27.32 -6.99
C PHE A 513 -34.80 -27.56 -8.38
N ARG A 514 -34.42 -28.80 -8.69
CA ARG A 514 -33.90 -29.18 -10.02
C ARG A 514 -34.94 -29.04 -11.12
N LYS A 515 -36.20 -29.43 -10.88
CA LYS A 515 -37.30 -29.18 -11.83
C LYS A 515 -37.49 -27.69 -12.15
N GLN A 516 -37.18 -26.81 -11.20
CA GLN A 516 -37.19 -25.35 -11.40
C GLN A 516 -35.91 -24.81 -12.08
N GLY A 517 -34.95 -25.68 -12.39
CA GLY A 517 -33.65 -25.31 -12.96
C GLY A 517 -32.84 -24.43 -12.01
N LEU A 518 -32.83 -24.76 -10.71
CA LEU A 518 -32.10 -24.03 -9.68
C LEU A 518 -30.80 -24.74 -9.28
N PHE A 519 -29.81 -23.97 -8.84
CA PHE A 519 -28.64 -24.53 -8.15
C PHE A 519 -29.07 -25.17 -6.83
N VAL A 520 -28.54 -26.37 -6.56
CA VAL A 520 -28.73 -27.10 -5.29
C VAL A 520 -27.44 -27.25 -4.49
N GLY A 521 -26.34 -26.72 -5.02
CA GLY A 521 -25.04 -26.69 -4.37
C GLY A 521 -24.50 -25.26 -4.35
N SER A 522 -23.78 -24.95 -3.29
CA SER A 522 -23.16 -23.67 -2.94
C SER A 522 -21.68 -23.61 -3.35
N GLY A 523 -21.24 -24.48 -4.27
CA GLY A 523 -19.84 -24.62 -4.68
C GLY A 523 -19.13 -23.31 -5.08
N VAL A 524 -19.87 -22.27 -5.50
CA VAL A 524 -19.33 -20.92 -5.73
C VAL A 524 -18.80 -20.28 -4.43
N VAL A 525 -19.58 -20.29 -3.34
CA VAL A 525 -19.14 -19.71 -2.07
C VAL A 525 -18.10 -20.61 -1.40
N GLU A 526 -18.19 -21.94 -1.54
CA GLU A 526 -17.16 -22.87 -1.06
C GLU A 526 -15.81 -22.63 -1.74
N ALA A 527 -15.81 -22.46 -3.07
CA ALA A 527 -14.62 -22.08 -3.83
C ALA A 527 -14.10 -20.71 -3.38
N GLY A 528 -15.01 -19.77 -3.11
CA GLY A 528 -14.70 -18.49 -2.47
C GLY A 528 -13.98 -18.68 -1.13
N CYS A 529 -14.51 -19.47 -0.21
CA CYS A 529 -13.90 -19.79 1.08
C CYS A 529 -12.52 -20.42 0.91
N LYS A 530 -12.36 -21.32 -0.07
CA LYS A 530 -11.06 -21.94 -0.38
C LYS A 530 -10.05 -20.93 -0.90
N ILE A 531 -10.43 -20.03 -1.80
CA ILE A 531 -9.50 -19.13 -2.51
C ILE A 531 -9.26 -17.82 -1.72
N ILE A 532 -10.30 -17.20 -1.18
CA ILE A 532 -10.23 -15.95 -0.41
C ILE A 532 -9.60 -16.21 0.96
N CYS A 533 -10.09 -17.24 1.66
CA CYS A 533 -9.67 -17.53 3.02
C CYS A 533 -8.63 -18.66 3.07
N GLY A 534 -8.89 -19.82 2.46
CA GLY A 534 -8.04 -21.00 2.58
C GLY A 534 -6.62 -20.79 2.06
N GLN A 535 -6.48 -20.45 0.77
CA GLN A 535 -5.20 -20.27 0.09
C GLN A 535 -4.37 -19.12 0.65
N ARG A 536 -5.01 -18.16 1.34
CA ARG A 536 -4.33 -16.95 1.79
C ARG A 536 -4.15 -16.85 3.30
N LEU A 537 -5.16 -17.17 4.08
CA LEU A 537 -5.23 -16.91 5.52
C LEU A 537 -5.03 -18.16 6.37
N LYS A 538 -5.02 -19.35 5.76
CA LYS A 538 -4.92 -20.64 6.46
C LYS A 538 -3.65 -21.43 6.12
N LEU A 539 -2.63 -20.80 5.56
CA LEU A 539 -1.35 -21.47 5.33
C LEU A 539 -0.61 -21.71 6.65
N SER A 540 0.33 -22.65 6.62
CA SER A 540 1.07 -23.08 7.81
C SER A 540 1.72 -21.91 8.55
N GLY A 541 1.59 -21.90 9.88
CA GLY A 541 2.18 -20.89 10.77
C GLY A 541 1.47 -19.54 10.81
N MET A 542 0.46 -19.30 9.96
CA MET A 542 -0.23 -18.01 9.92
C MET A 542 -1.13 -17.78 11.14
N HIS A 543 -0.98 -16.62 11.78
CA HIS A 543 -1.86 -16.15 12.85
C HIS A 543 -2.16 -14.68 12.62
N TRP A 544 -3.45 -14.36 12.51
CA TRP A 544 -3.89 -13.01 12.16
C TRP A 544 -4.44 -12.24 13.34
N THR A 545 -4.33 -10.92 13.28
CA THR A 545 -5.26 -10.05 14.01
C THR A 545 -6.58 -10.00 13.23
N VAL A 546 -7.72 -9.80 13.90
CA VAL A 546 -9.00 -9.69 13.19
C VAL A 546 -8.97 -8.54 12.18
N ARG A 547 -8.38 -7.41 12.57
CA ARG A 547 -8.15 -6.26 11.69
C ARG A 547 -7.34 -6.64 10.44
N GLY A 548 -6.23 -7.36 10.62
CA GLY A 548 -5.35 -7.77 9.51
C GLY A 548 -6.02 -8.77 8.58
N ALA A 549 -6.73 -9.76 9.14
CA ALA A 549 -7.49 -10.73 8.36
C ALA A 549 -8.59 -10.03 7.53
N ASN A 550 -9.41 -9.16 8.15
CA ASN A 550 -10.48 -8.46 7.44
C ASN A 550 -9.95 -7.57 6.32
N ALA A 551 -8.81 -6.91 6.49
CA ALA A 551 -8.20 -6.14 5.41
C ALA A 551 -7.84 -7.02 4.21
N ILE A 552 -7.26 -8.20 4.45
CA ILE A 552 -6.92 -9.15 3.38
C ILE A 552 -8.17 -9.80 2.77
N ILE A 553 -9.21 -10.09 3.57
CA ILE A 553 -10.50 -10.59 3.06
C ILE A 553 -11.13 -9.56 2.14
N ALA A 554 -11.21 -8.28 2.53
CA ALA A 554 -11.74 -7.22 1.69
C ALA A 554 -10.97 -7.06 0.37
N LEU A 555 -9.63 -7.04 0.46
CA LEU A 555 -8.75 -7.03 -0.71
C LEU A 555 -9.02 -8.21 -1.65
N ARG A 556 -9.23 -9.41 -1.09
CA ARG A 556 -9.46 -10.62 -1.87
C ARG A 556 -10.85 -10.71 -2.47
N CYS A 557 -11.87 -10.28 -1.75
CA CYS A 557 -13.21 -10.13 -2.29
C CYS A 557 -13.19 -9.17 -3.49
N CYS A 558 -12.48 -8.04 -3.39
CA CYS A 558 -12.36 -7.06 -4.48
C CYS A 558 -11.60 -7.60 -5.70
N GLN A 559 -10.65 -8.52 -5.52
CA GLN A 559 -9.89 -9.11 -6.63
C GLN A 559 -10.66 -10.18 -7.41
N LEU A 560 -11.69 -10.77 -6.79
CA LEU A 560 -12.44 -11.91 -7.33
C LEU A 560 -13.90 -11.57 -7.68
N SER A 561 -14.33 -10.35 -7.33
CA SER A 561 -15.59 -9.73 -7.78
C SER A 561 -15.30 -8.86 -8.99
#